data_AF-A0A2D4SR45-F1
#
_entry.id   AF-A0A2D4SR45-F1
#
_cell.length_a   1.000
_cell.length_b   1.000
_cell.length_c   1.000
_cell.angle_alpha   90.00
_cell.angle_beta   90.00
_cell.angle_gamma   90.00
#
_symmetry.space_group_name_H-M   'P 1'
#
loop_
_entity.id
_entity.type
_entity.pdbx_description
1 polymer ?
#
loop_
_entity_poly.entity_id
_entity_poly.type
_entity_poly.pdbx_seq_one_letter_code
_entity_poly.pdbx_strand_id
1 'polypeptide(L)'
;MILFLSCSPNTLDTSTNTTPYFSVEAQISSLIPTVVTLHIDSELEGTIIASTTIDDTLLETKPVFIPEKGSASFPFLGIPEKTSAIINISFLSDHPVEQEISIETGSLPIPPPSIEAISYTQKNMGYMMGTIFGPAERLVILNHTGQVVWQTRQYSEAHGGIDSRIALDGRSIYFNRFSKDKSIDDGAIHQLKWDGTTIRTIETPLGHHVFTELPDGTITYIALDPEDTPEYGPVCGDAIIEITPDGVHKEIFSTWGNIPLYESEFFNADFYPQGRDWTHTNFVEFFPETDRYLISMASTNMILELDRQGNVYKKIGGQGARGFTYSVQDPADIFAYPHAPQWNHRGELLVMSTIGTNSQVITYSIDEENQSLTKEWSYGSDYNYNVLHLGEFSQNEEEYFINWSTSGHMELQNPQNEIIWEAYSPFGLWFAQFNHLNALPGMEPPQ
;
A
#
# COMPACT_ATOMS: atom_id res chain seq x y z
N MET A 1 -1.13 27.31 22.00
CA MET A 1 -0.97 28.75 22.32
C MET A 1 -1.00 29.48 20.99
N ILE A 2 -2.13 30.08 20.65
CA ILE A 2 -2.38 30.72 19.35
C ILE A 2 -1.91 32.18 19.48
N LEU A 3 -0.94 32.59 18.66
CA LEU A 3 -0.40 33.95 18.62
C LEU A 3 -1.04 34.69 17.43
N PHE A 4 -1.87 35.69 17.72
CA PHE A 4 -2.41 36.62 16.73
C PHE A 4 -1.56 37.90 16.72
N LEU A 5 -1.04 38.29 15.57
CA LEU A 5 -0.41 39.59 15.32
C LEU A 5 -1.33 40.41 14.39
N SER A 6 -1.81 41.57 14.87
CA SER A 6 -2.61 42.52 14.09
C SER A 6 -1.83 43.81 13.81
N CYS A 7 -1.87 44.32 12.57
CA CYS A 7 -1.34 45.63 12.19
C CYS A 7 -2.43 46.70 12.05
N SER A 8 -2.12 47.96 12.39
CA SER A 8 -3.00 49.14 12.39
C SER A 8 -3.17 49.80 11.00
N PRO A 9 -4.28 50.54 10.73
CA PRO A 9 -4.61 51.05 9.40
C PRO A 9 -4.07 52.48 9.13
N ASN A 10 -3.58 52.69 7.91
CA ASN A 10 -3.35 54.01 7.31
C ASN A 10 -4.49 54.38 6.33
N THR A 11 -4.69 55.68 6.16
CA THR A 11 -5.82 56.37 5.50
C THR A 11 -5.99 56.11 3.99
N LEU A 12 -7.26 56.04 3.58
CA LEU A 12 -7.79 55.63 2.26
C LEU A 12 -7.58 56.63 1.10
N ASP A 13 -7.17 56.06 -0.04
CA ASP A 13 -7.52 56.51 -1.40
C ASP A 13 -8.70 55.64 -1.89
N THR A 14 -9.68 56.21 -2.60
CA THR A 14 -11.03 55.60 -2.83
C THR A 14 -11.33 55.27 -4.28
N SER A 15 -10.33 55.02 -5.12
CA SER A 15 -10.56 54.20 -6.32
C SER A 15 -10.71 52.74 -5.89
N THR A 16 -11.92 52.20 -5.93
CA THR A 16 -12.25 50.81 -5.56
C THR A 16 -11.72 49.80 -6.58
N ASN A 17 -10.39 49.78 -6.79
CA ASN A 17 -9.68 48.61 -7.26
C ASN A 17 -9.68 47.62 -6.11
N THR A 18 -10.80 46.92 -5.93
CA THR A 18 -10.81 45.73 -5.08
C THR A 18 -10.03 44.67 -5.84
N THR A 19 -8.73 44.60 -5.56
CA THR A 19 -7.91 43.44 -5.98
C THR A 19 -8.68 42.19 -5.57
N PRO A 20 -8.93 41.25 -6.49
CA PRO A 20 -9.67 40.05 -6.16
C PRO A 20 -9.03 39.36 -4.96
N TYR A 21 -9.86 38.93 -4.01
CA TYR A 21 -9.36 38.33 -2.78
C TYR A 21 -8.90 36.89 -3.03
N PHE A 22 -7.64 36.62 -2.68
CA PHE A 22 -7.04 35.30 -2.61
C PHE A 22 -6.21 35.25 -1.34
N SER A 23 -6.44 34.23 -0.51
CA SER A 23 -5.62 33.99 0.67
C SER A 23 -5.39 32.51 0.89
N VAL A 24 -4.17 32.19 1.32
CA VAL A 24 -3.84 30.85 1.79
C VAL A 24 -3.31 30.88 3.21
N GLU A 25 -3.80 29.93 4.01
CA GLU A 25 -3.32 29.59 5.34
C GLU A 25 -2.77 28.16 5.34
N ALA A 26 -1.68 27.93 6.06
CA ALA A 26 -1.11 26.60 6.26
C ALA A 26 -1.32 26.15 7.72
N GLN A 27 -1.91 24.96 7.90
CA GLN A 27 -2.10 24.34 9.20
C GLN A 27 -1.29 23.05 9.31
N ILE A 28 -0.39 22.97 10.29
CA ILE A 28 0.37 21.74 10.60
C ILE A 28 -0.49 20.82 11.47
N SER A 29 -0.59 19.54 11.11
CA SER A 29 -1.33 18.55 11.91
C SER A 29 -0.68 18.37 13.29
N SER A 30 -1.49 18.33 14.34
CA SER A 30 -1.01 18.01 15.68
C SER A 30 -0.78 16.51 15.91
N LEU A 31 -1.33 15.64 15.06
CA LEU A 31 -1.21 14.19 15.17
C LEU A 31 -0.04 13.66 14.32
N ILE A 32 0.14 14.23 13.12
CA ILE A 32 1.23 13.90 12.20
C ILE A 32 1.94 15.20 11.80
N PRO A 33 2.89 15.70 12.60
CA PRO A 33 3.43 17.06 12.43
C PRO A 33 4.28 17.33 11.18
N THR A 34 4.41 16.35 10.28
CA THR A 34 4.96 16.51 8.93
C THR A 34 3.90 16.80 7.86
N VAL A 35 2.62 16.73 8.23
CA VAL A 35 1.49 16.99 7.32
C VAL A 35 1.04 18.43 7.46
N VAL A 36 1.02 19.15 6.34
CA VAL A 36 0.51 20.51 6.25
C VAL A 36 -0.79 20.49 5.47
N THR A 37 -1.85 21.09 5.99
CA THR A 37 -3.08 21.34 5.24
C THR A 37 -3.07 22.77 4.75
N LEU A 38 -3.21 22.97 3.45
CA LEU A 38 -3.37 24.29 2.87
C LEU A 38 -4.87 24.61 2.80
N HIS A 39 -5.28 25.68 3.46
CA HIS A 39 -6.63 26.22 3.45
C HIS A 39 -6.65 27.45 2.55
N ILE A 40 -7.48 27.42 1.52
CA ILE A 40 -7.49 28.44 0.48
C ILE A 40 -8.88 29.04 0.42
N ASP A 41 -8.94 30.35 0.44
CA ASP A 41 -10.14 31.13 0.19
C ASP A 41 -9.90 32.04 -1.02
N SER A 42 -10.75 31.92 -2.03
CA SER A 42 -10.59 32.65 -3.29
C SER A 42 -11.92 33.21 -3.80
N GLU A 43 -11.90 34.47 -4.24
CA GLU A 43 -12.97 35.06 -5.05
C GLU A 43 -12.76 34.87 -6.56
N LEU A 44 -11.68 34.21 -6.95
CA LEU A 44 -11.32 33.89 -8.32
C LEU A 44 -11.55 32.40 -8.60
N GLU A 45 -12.00 32.11 -9.81
CA GLU A 45 -11.91 30.77 -10.42
C GLU A 45 -10.48 30.57 -10.94
N GLY A 46 -9.92 29.38 -10.73
CA GLY A 46 -8.55 29.11 -11.16
C GLY A 46 -8.01 27.79 -10.64
N THR A 47 -6.73 27.56 -10.93
CA THR A 47 -6.04 26.34 -10.54
C THR A 47 -4.89 26.67 -9.61
N ILE A 48 -4.75 25.94 -8.52
CA ILE A 48 -3.67 26.11 -7.57
C ILE A 48 -2.60 25.06 -7.80
N ILE A 49 -1.35 25.50 -7.75
CA ILE A 49 -0.18 24.66 -7.62
C ILE A 49 0.59 25.15 -6.40
N ALA A 50 0.88 24.27 -5.47
CA ALA A 50 1.79 24.52 -4.37
C ALA A 50 3.07 23.73 -4.58
N SER A 51 4.22 24.33 -4.28
CA SER A 51 5.51 23.66 -4.39
C SER A 51 6.51 24.12 -3.33
N THR A 52 7.46 23.26 -2.99
CA THR A 52 8.62 23.59 -2.16
C THR A 52 9.81 22.76 -2.62
N THR A 53 11.03 23.24 -2.37
CA THR A 53 12.25 22.45 -2.57
C THR A 53 12.85 22.10 -1.21
N ILE A 54 13.11 20.82 -0.97
CA ILE A 54 13.75 20.31 0.24
C ILE A 54 14.90 19.41 -0.20
N ASP A 55 16.13 19.73 0.22
CA ASP A 55 17.35 18.97 -0.13
C ASP A 55 17.43 18.67 -1.63
N ASP A 56 17.31 19.72 -2.46
CA ASP A 56 17.29 19.66 -3.94
C ASP A 56 16.15 18.83 -4.56
N THR A 57 15.22 18.30 -3.75
CA THR A 57 14.02 17.61 -4.21
C THR A 57 12.85 18.59 -4.33
N LEU A 58 12.28 18.72 -5.54
CA LEU A 58 11.05 19.47 -5.75
C LEU A 58 9.85 18.63 -5.28
N LEU A 59 9.08 19.18 -4.36
CA LEU A 59 7.76 18.69 -3.96
C LEU A 59 6.73 19.61 -4.59
N GLU A 60 5.85 19.09 -5.44
CA GLU A 60 4.82 19.88 -6.13
C GLU A 60 3.46 19.18 -6.10
N THR A 61 2.40 19.93 -5.82
CA THR A 61 1.02 19.42 -5.85
C THR A 61 0.54 19.20 -7.28
N LYS A 62 -0.33 18.21 -7.51
CA LYS A 62 -1.20 18.20 -8.68
C LYS A 62 -2.00 19.50 -8.74
N PRO A 63 -2.27 20.04 -9.94
CA PRO A 63 -3.09 21.23 -10.07
C PRO A 63 -4.49 21.02 -9.45
N VAL A 64 -4.85 21.85 -8.46
CA VAL A 64 -6.15 21.80 -7.77
C VAL A 64 -7.06 22.89 -8.31
N PHE A 65 -8.11 22.50 -9.03
CA PHE A 65 -9.06 23.45 -9.61
C PHE A 65 -10.10 23.93 -8.59
N ILE A 66 -10.30 25.25 -8.51
CA ILE A 66 -11.38 25.90 -7.78
C ILE A 66 -12.40 26.42 -8.80
N PRO A 67 -13.57 25.76 -8.95
CA PRO A 67 -14.53 26.03 -10.02
C PRO A 67 -15.39 27.28 -9.83
N GLU A 68 -15.50 27.79 -8.61
CA GLU A 68 -16.26 29.00 -8.29
C GLU A 68 -15.74 29.64 -7.01
N LYS A 69 -16.17 30.87 -6.70
CA LYS A 69 -15.83 31.54 -5.44
C LYS A 69 -16.04 30.58 -4.27
N GLY A 70 -15.01 30.31 -3.49
CA GLY A 70 -15.12 29.34 -2.42
C GLY A 70 -13.83 29.03 -1.69
N SER A 71 -13.97 28.04 -0.82
CA SER A 71 -12.90 27.53 0.03
C SER A 71 -12.48 26.14 -0.44
N ALA A 72 -11.17 25.89 -0.49
CA ALA A 72 -10.61 24.58 -0.73
C ALA A 72 -9.65 24.20 0.40
N SER A 73 -9.48 22.90 0.63
CA SER A 73 -8.45 22.41 1.55
C SER A 73 -7.88 21.10 1.05
N PHE A 74 -6.57 21.00 1.04
CA PHE A 74 -5.88 19.78 0.64
C PHE A 74 -4.57 19.59 1.42
N PRO A 75 -4.15 18.33 1.61
CA PRO A 75 -2.88 18.04 2.26
C PRO A 75 -1.71 18.37 1.32
N PHE A 76 -0.66 18.93 1.88
CA PHE A 76 0.66 19.08 1.31
C PHE A 76 1.61 18.16 2.08
N LEU A 77 2.13 17.15 1.38
CA LEU A 77 2.83 16.00 1.97
C LEU A 77 4.30 15.97 1.54
N GLY A 78 5.09 15.11 2.19
CA GLY A 78 6.47 14.82 1.77
C GLY A 78 7.55 15.66 2.46
N ILE A 79 7.18 16.57 3.36
CA ILE A 79 8.14 17.37 4.12
C ILE A 79 8.63 16.56 5.34
N PRO A 80 9.94 16.37 5.55
CA PRO A 80 10.47 15.65 6.72
C PRO A 80 10.17 16.35 8.04
N GLU A 81 10.47 15.69 9.16
CA GLU A 81 10.29 16.26 10.50
C GLU A 81 11.33 17.35 10.82
N LYS A 82 10.93 18.36 11.61
CA LYS A 82 11.80 19.47 12.04
C LYS A 82 12.47 20.20 10.87
N THR A 83 11.74 20.38 9.78
CA THR A 83 12.20 21.02 8.55
C THR A 83 11.51 22.38 8.41
N SER A 84 12.31 23.42 8.24
CA SER A 84 11.80 24.73 7.80
C SER A 84 11.67 24.73 6.28
N ALA A 85 10.52 25.14 5.76
CA ALA A 85 10.24 25.16 4.33
C ALA A 85 9.50 26.46 3.93
N ILE A 86 9.67 26.84 2.66
CA ILE A 86 8.88 27.91 2.04
C ILE A 86 8.03 27.26 0.95
N ILE A 87 6.72 27.22 1.19
CA ILE A 87 5.75 26.74 0.19
C ILE A 87 5.40 27.92 -0.71
N ASN A 88 5.75 27.80 -1.98
CA ASN A 88 5.33 28.69 -3.05
C ASN A 88 3.95 28.25 -3.54
N ILE A 89 3.01 29.18 -3.64
CA ILE A 89 1.65 28.91 -4.07
C ILE A 89 1.36 29.78 -5.28
N SER A 90 1.15 29.13 -6.42
CA SER A 90 0.78 29.76 -7.68
C SER A 90 -0.70 29.52 -7.95
N PHE A 91 -1.48 30.60 -8.00
CA PHE A 91 -2.87 30.61 -8.40
C PHE A 91 -2.98 31.00 -9.87
N LEU A 92 -3.18 30.01 -10.74
CA LEU A 92 -3.29 30.17 -12.19
C LEU A 92 -4.74 30.55 -12.56
N SER A 93 -4.95 31.82 -12.89
CA SER A 93 -6.22 32.37 -13.36
C SER A 93 -5.98 33.50 -14.39
N ASP A 94 -7.04 34.20 -14.81
CA ASP A 94 -6.93 35.45 -15.60
C ASP A 94 -6.16 36.56 -14.86
N HIS A 95 -6.03 36.42 -13.53
CA HIS A 95 -5.26 37.29 -12.65
C HIS A 95 -4.33 36.42 -11.80
N PRO A 96 -3.17 35.97 -12.33
CA PRO A 96 -2.30 35.07 -11.60
C PRO A 96 -1.79 35.73 -10.32
N VAL A 97 -1.82 34.96 -9.23
CA VAL A 97 -1.34 35.39 -7.91
C VAL A 97 -0.30 34.40 -7.43
N GLU A 98 0.78 34.90 -6.84
CA GLU A 98 1.78 34.09 -6.15
C GLU A 98 1.80 34.49 -4.67
N GLN A 99 1.84 33.50 -3.79
CA GLN A 99 1.97 33.68 -2.35
C GLN A 99 3.03 32.71 -1.81
N GLU A 100 3.85 33.18 -0.89
CA GLU A 100 4.79 32.33 -0.14
C GLU A 100 4.28 32.14 1.28
N ILE A 101 4.43 30.92 1.81
CA ILE A 101 4.15 30.60 3.21
C ILE A 101 5.36 29.90 3.81
N SER A 102 5.90 30.47 4.89
CA SER A 102 6.95 29.82 5.68
C SER A 102 6.33 28.91 6.74
N ILE A 103 6.86 27.69 6.85
CA ILE A 103 6.43 26.69 7.83
C ILE A 103 7.63 26.04 8.52
N GLU A 104 7.38 25.38 9.64
CA GLU A 104 8.35 24.52 10.34
C GLU A 104 7.62 23.27 10.82
N THR A 105 7.92 22.10 10.24
CA THR A 105 7.29 20.83 10.64
C THR A 105 7.71 20.42 12.05
N GLY A 106 6.82 19.71 12.75
CA GLY A 106 7.10 19.21 14.09
C GLY A 106 7.90 17.90 14.09
N SER A 107 8.04 17.30 15.28
CA SER A 107 8.59 15.94 15.41
C SER A 107 7.53 14.89 15.09
N LEU A 108 7.93 13.77 14.51
CA LEU A 108 7.04 12.63 14.31
C LEU A 108 6.56 12.05 15.65
N PRO A 109 5.38 11.40 15.68
CA PRO A 109 4.77 10.92 16.93
C PRO A 109 5.61 9.86 17.67
N ILE A 110 6.50 9.17 16.95
CA ILE A 110 7.49 8.23 17.49
C ILE A 110 8.83 8.46 16.77
N PRO A 111 9.99 8.15 17.36
CA PRO A 111 11.27 8.27 16.66
C PRO A 111 11.27 7.42 15.37
N PRO A 112 11.60 7.99 14.20
CA PRO A 112 11.65 7.23 12.94
C PRO A 112 12.75 6.15 13.00
N PRO A 113 12.57 5.00 12.31
CA PRO A 113 13.67 4.06 12.12
C PRO A 113 14.75 4.68 11.23
N SER A 114 15.99 4.23 11.41
CA SER A 114 17.10 4.60 10.53
C SER A 114 17.12 3.64 9.34
N ILE A 115 16.52 4.03 8.22
CA ILE A 115 16.58 3.26 6.96
C ILE A 115 17.77 3.78 6.16
N GLU A 116 18.66 2.86 5.75
CA GLU A 116 19.74 3.19 4.84
C GLU A 116 19.22 3.03 3.41
N ALA A 117 19.24 4.09 2.61
CA ALA A 117 18.88 4.01 1.20
C ALA A 117 20.04 4.43 0.31
N ILE A 118 20.18 3.74 -0.82
CA ILE A 118 21.22 3.96 -1.81
C ILE A 118 20.53 4.21 -3.14
N SER A 119 20.79 5.38 -3.75
CA SER A 119 20.36 5.68 -5.12
C SER A 119 21.54 5.55 -6.07
N TYR A 120 21.36 4.78 -7.14
CA TYR A 120 22.34 4.61 -8.22
C TYR A 120 22.02 5.52 -9.41
N THR A 121 20.94 6.30 -9.32
CA THR A 121 20.49 7.24 -10.34
C THR A 121 20.18 8.61 -9.73
N GLN A 122 20.13 9.63 -10.58
CA GLN A 122 19.62 10.96 -10.23
C GLN A 122 18.12 11.08 -10.49
N LYS A 123 17.50 10.07 -11.12
CA LYS A 123 16.06 10.03 -11.33
C LYS A 123 15.36 10.04 -9.96
N ASN A 124 14.23 10.73 -9.88
CA ASN A 124 13.37 10.62 -8.72
C ASN A 124 12.69 9.25 -8.67
N MET A 125 12.83 8.57 -7.54
CA MET A 125 12.29 7.22 -7.32
C MET A 125 10.92 7.25 -6.64
N GLY A 126 10.33 8.42 -6.42
CA GLY A 126 9.05 8.56 -5.74
C GLY A 126 9.14 8.24 -4.24
N TYR A 127 8.16 7.49 -3.75
CA TYR A 127 7.98 7.16 -2.34
C TYR A 127 7.65 5.69 -2.16
N MET A 128 7.86 5.20 -0.93
CA MET A 128 7.50 3.84 -0.54
C MET A 128 6.60 3.92 0.69
N MET A 129 5.39 3.39 0.58
CA MET A 129 4.41 3.40 1.67
C MET A 129 4.12 1.99 2.12
N GLY A 130 4.19 1.75 3.42
CA GLY A 130 3.95 0.41 3.95
C GLY A 130 4.07 0.33 5.46
N THR A 131 4.03 -0.90 5.96
CA THR A 131 4.17 -1.17 7.39
C THR A 131 5.59 -1.63 7.72
N ILE A 132 6.23 -1.02 8.71
CA ILE A 132 7.49 -1.55 9.27
C ILE A 132 7.19 -2.30 10.56
N PHE A 133 7.54 -3.58 10.57
CA PHE A 133 7.53 -4.42 11.78
C PHE A 133 8.79 -4.22 12.61
N GLY A 134 8.63 -4.37 13.93
CA GLY A 134 9.70 -4.21 14.90
C GLY A 134 9.18 -3.90 16.30
N PRO A 135 10.00 -3.30 17.18
CA PRO A 135 9.59 -2.96 18.55
C PRO A 135 8.38 -2.02 18.61
N ALA A 136 8.21 -1.17 17.60
CA ALA A 136 7.04 -0.33 17.41
C ALA A 136 6.60 -0.41 15.96
N GLU A 137 5.48 -1.08 15.74
CA GLU A 137 4.86 -1.20 14.42
C GLU A 137 4.24 0.11 14.00
N ARG A 138 4.49 0.43 12.73
CA ARG A 138 4.25 1.76 12.19
C ARG A 138 3.89 1.66 10.73
N LEU A 139 2.92 2.47 10.35
CA LEU A 139 2.65 2.80 8.97
C LEU A 139 3.54 3.99 8.61
N VAL A 140 4.28 3.89 7.51
CA VAL A 140 5.26 4.90 7.11
C VAL A 140 5.14 5.24 5.63
N ILE A 141 5.64 6.42 5.30
CA ILE A 141 6.02 6.78 3.94
C ILE A 141 7.49 7.18 3.98
N LEU A 142 8.29 6.52 3.16
CA LEU A 142 9.70 6.80 2.95
C LEU A 142 9.85 7.58 1.64
N ASN A 143 10.75 8.56 1.61
CA ASN A 143 11.23 9.13 0.36
C ASN A 143 12.39 8.28 -0.22
N HIS A 144 12.90 8.66 -1.39
CA HIS A 144 14.00 7.98 -2.06
C HIS A 144 15.35 8.00 -1.30
N THR A 145 15.51 8.81 -0.25
CA THR A 145 16.71 8.79 0.62
C THR A 145 16.51 7.93 1.87
N GLY A 146 15.38 7.21 1.97
CA GLY A 146 15.04 6.39 3.14
C GLY A 146 14.54 7.19 4.33
N GLN A 147 14.38 8.52 4.20
CA GLN A 147 13.85 9.35 5.26
C GLN A 147 12.33 9.18 5.38
N VAL A 148 11.86 9.14 6.61
CA VAL A 148 10.43 9.06 6.91
C VAL A 148 9.80 10.45 6.81
N VAL A 149 8.92 10.63 5.83
CA VAL A 149 8.20 11.91 5.58
C VAL A 149 6.78 11.90 6.14
N TRP A 150 6.28 10.72 6.51
CA TRP A 150 4.99 10.53 7.17
C TRP A 150 5.07 9.25 8.00
N GLN A 151 4.56 9.26 9.23
CA GLN A 151 4.33 8.01 9.97
C GLN A 151 3.26 8.14 11.04
N THR A 152 2.57 7.05 11.28
CA THR A 152 1.74 6.87 12.48
C THR A 152 2.04 5.52 13.12
N ARG A 153 1.79 5.43 14.43
CA ARG A 153 1.79 4.15 15.13
C ARG A 153 0.55 3.38 14.70
N GLN A 154 0.70 2.12 14.30
CA GLN A 154 -0.47 1.33 13.95
C GLN A 154 -1.30 1.07 15.21
N TYR A 155 -0.80 0.36 16.23
CA TYR A 155 -1.57 0.16 17.49
C TYR A 155 -0.67 -0.21 18.69
N SER A 156 -1.24 -0.88 19.70
CA SER A 156 -0.56 -1.43 20.88
C SER A 156 0.37 -2.58 20.52
N GLU A 157 1.22 -3.01 21.46
CA GLU A 157 2.16 -4.13 21.26
C GLU A 157 1.46 -5.47 20.93
N ALA A 158 0.18 -5.61 21.30
CA ALA A 158 -0.61 -6.82 21.08
C ALA A 158 -1.23 -6.92 19.67
N HIS A 159 -1.26 -5.83 18.90
CA HIS A 159 -1.86 -5.81 17.56
C HIS A 159 -0.86 -5.39 16.51
N GLY A 160 -1.07 -5.88 15.30
CA GLY A 160 -0.32 -5.45 14.14
C GLY A 160 -1.13 -5.42 12.87
N GLY A 161 -0.57 -4.79 11.84
CA GLY A 161 -1.12 -4.71 10.49
C GLY A 161 -0.08 -5.14 9.47
N ILE A 162 -0.49 -5.82 8.40
CA ILE A 162 0.43 -6.22 7.33
C ILE A 162 0.29 -5.25 6.16
N ASP A 163 -0.96 -4.97 5.78
CA ASP A 163 -1.31 -4.26 4.57
C ASP A 163 -1.74 -2.83 4.87
N SER A 164 -1.35 -1.94 3.98
CA SER A 164 -1.74 -0.55 3.99
C SER A 164 -1.74 0.02 2.59
N ARG A 165 -2.76 0.80 2.27
CA ARG A 165 -3.01 1.29 0.92
C ARG A 165 -3.58 2.69 0.95
N ILE A 166 -3.27 3.46 -0.09
CA ILE A 166 -3.98 4.72 -0.34
C ILE A 166 -5.38 4.36 -0.84
N ALA A 167 -6.40 4.99 -0.28
CA ALA A 167 -7.76 4.83 -0.78
C ALA A 167 -7.83 5.25 -2.26
N LEU A 168 -8.70 4.63 -3.06
CA LEU A 168 -8.81 4.90 -4.51
C LEU A 168 -9.08 6.36 -4.85
N ASP A 169 -9.69 7.12 -3.93
CA ASP A 169 -9.93 8.56 -4.08
C ASP A 169 -8.70 9.44 -3.77
N GLY A 170 -7.61 8.86 -3.25
CA GLY A 170 -6.37 9.52 -2.85
C GLY A 170 -6.47 10.35 -1.56
N ARG A 171 -7.62 10.38 -0.87
CA ARG A 171 -7.87 11.32 0.24
C ARG A 171 -7.57 10.73 1.62
N SER A 172 -7.39 9.42 1.67
CA SER A 172 -7.22 8.70 2.92
C SER A 172 -6.32 7.48 2.73
N ILE A 173 -5.98 6.86 3.85
CA ILE A 173 -5.20 5.64 3.93
C ILE A 173 -6.06 4.57 4.58
N TYR A 174 -6.07 3.37 4.02
CA TYR A 174 -6.53 2.18 4.70
C TYR A 174 -5.34 1.40 5.26
N PHE A 175 -5.50 0.79 6.42
CA PHE A 175 -4.60 -0.26 6.90
C PHE A 175 -5.36 -1.27 7.75
N ASN A 176 -4.92 -2.52 7.76
CA ASN A 176 -5.54 -3.54 8.59
C ASN A 176 -4.86 -3.68 9.95
N ARG A 177 -5.58 -4.28 10.90
CA ARG A 177 -5.15 -4.54 12.26
C ARG A 177 -5.76 -5.86 12.71
N PHE A 178 -4.98 -6.69 13.39
CA PHE A 178 -5.47 -7.89 14.08
C PHE A 178 -4.59 -8.21 15.28
N SER A 179 -5.06 -9.07 16.20
CA SER A 179 -4.21 -9.59 17.29
C SER A 179 -3.00 -10.34 16.73
N LYS A 180 -1.79 -10.01 17.20
CA LYS A 180 -0.56 -10.66 16.70
C LYS A 180 -0.56 -12.16 16.98
N ASP A 181 -0.97 -12.54 18.19
CA ASP A 181 -1.06 -13.93 18.63
C ASP A 181 -2.32 -14.66 18.13
N LYS A 182 -3.20 -13.95 17.41
CA LYS A 182 -4.44 -14.49 16.83
C LYS A 182 -5.39 -15.13 17.87
N SER A 183 -5.19 -14.86 19.16
CA SER A 183 -5.98 -15.44 20.26
C SER A 183 -7.33 -14.74 20.47
N ILE A 184 -7.46 -13.52 19.95
CA ILE A 184 -8.67 -12.71 19.98
C ILE A 184 -9.02 -12.36 18.54
N ASP A 185 -10.29 -12.55 18.19
CA ASP A 185 -10.86 -12.07 16.94
C ASP A 185 -11.34 -10.63 17.09
N ASP A 186 -10.44 -9.69 16.82
CA ASP A 186 -10.72 -8.25 16.80
C ASP A 186 -10.11 -7.57 15.56
N GLY A 187 -10.07 -8.33 14.45
CA GLY A 187 -9.60 -7.84 13.16
C GLY A 187 -10.40 -6.63 12.69
N ALA A 188 -9.71 -5.60 12.21
CA ALA A 188 -10.35 -4.42 11.63
C ALA A 188 -9.50 -3.78 10.52
N ILE A 189 -10.17 -3.04 9.64
CA ILE A 189 -9.55 -2.11 8.69
C ILE A 189 -9.87 -0.68 9.13
N HIS A 190 -8.83 0.14 9.28
CA HIS A 190 -8.96 1.53 9.67
C HIS A 190 -8.76 2.44 8.47
N GLN A 191 -9.63 3.45 8.34
CA GLN A 191 -9.48 4.51 7.36
C GLN A 191 -9.02 5.79 8.04
N LEU A 192 -7.87 6.33 7.65
CA LEU A 192 -7.27 7.53 8.23
C LEU A 192 -7.19 8.64 7.19
N LYS A 193 -7.44 9.87 7.62
CA LYS A 193 -6.98 11.05 6.87
C LYS A 193 -5.45 11.11 6.90
N TRP A 194 -4.89 11.83 5.94
CA TRP A 194 -3.45 12.14 5.91
C TRP A 194 -2.97 12.80 7.20
N ASP A 195 -3.78 13.61 7.86
CA ASP A 195 -3.43 14.26 9.12
C ASP A 195 -3.38 13.29 10.33
N GLY A 196 -3.70 12.00 10.16
CA GLY A 196 -3.72 10.97 11.20
C GLY A 196 -5.09 10.75 11.86
N THR A 197 -6.09 11.56 11.54
CA THR A 197 -7.45 11.41 12.09
C THR A 197 -8.14 10.17 11.53
N THR A 198 -8.60 9.27 12.40
CA THR A 198 -9.44 8.13 11.98
C THR A 198 -10.80 8.61 11.48
N ILE A 199 -11.14 8.25 10.25
CA ILE A 199 -12.45 8.50 9.62
C ILE A 199 -13.45 7.43 10.09
N ARG A 200 -13.08 6.15 9.94
CA ARG A 200 -13.88 5.01 10.34
C ARG A 200 -13.02 3.78 10.64
N THR A 201 -13.61 2.85 11.35
CA THR A 201 -13.11 1.49 11.59
C THR A 201 -14.14 0.52 11.02
N ILE A 202 -13.68 -0.44 10.25
CA ILE A 202 -14.49 -1.48 9.62
C ILE A 202 -14.08 -2.79 10.29
N GLU A 203 -14.98 -3.41 11.04
CA GLU A 203 -14.71 -4.71 11.66
C GLU A 203 -14.54 -5.78 10.56
N THR A 204 -13.49 -6.58 10.67
CA THR A 204 -13.17 -7.67 9.75
C THR A 204 -12.97 -8.95 10.56
N PRO A 205 -14.07 -9.60 11.02
CA PRO A 205 -13.99 -10.83 11.79
C PRO A 205 -13.13 -11.86 11.06
N LEU A 206 -12.24 -12.49 11.80
CA LEU A 206 -11.25 -13.47 11.37
C LEU A 206 -10.27 -12.96 10.28
N GLY A 207 -10.20 -11.65 10.06
CA GLY A 207 -9.30 -11.03 9.09
C GLY A 207 -7.82 -11.16 9.50
N HIS A 208 -6.94 -11.57 8.59
CA HIS A 208 -5.57 -11.95 9.00
C HIS A 208 -4.40 -11.70 8.03
N HIS A 209 -4.60 -11.10 6.85
CA HIS A 209 -3.48 -10.79 5.94
C HIS A 209 -3.65 -9.46 5.22
N VAL A 210 -4.41 -9.43 4.13
CA VAL A 210 -4.47 -8.28 3.21
C VAL A 210 -5.91 -7.96 2.84
N PHE A 211 -6.12 -6.80 2.20
CA PHE A 211 -7.42 -6.35 1.73
C PHE A 211 -7.28 -5.53 0.44
N THR A 212 -8.38 -5.31 -0.26
CA THR A 212 -8.42 -4.42 -1.43
C THR A 212 -9.72 -3.60 -1.42
N GLU A 213 -9.66 -2.40 -1.99
CA GLU A 213 -10.81 -1.50 -2.14
C GLU A 213 -11.33 -1.56 -3.57
N LEU A 214 -12.65 -1.66 -3.72
CA LEU A 214 -13.32 -1.65 -5.02
C LEU A 214 -13.76 -0.22 -5.38
N PRO A 215 -13.99 0.07 -6.69
CA PRO A 215 -14.41 1.41 -7.14
C PRO A 215 -15.71 1.95 -6.51
N ASP A 216 -16.57 1.07 -5.99
CA ASP A 216 -17.82 1.45 -5.30
C ASP A 216 -17.63 1.69 -3.79
N GLY A 217 -16.40 1.61 -3.28
CA GLY A 217 -16.05 1.76 -1.87
C GLY A 217 -16.26 0.50 -1.03
N THR A 218 -16.60 -0.64 -1.66
CA THR A 218 -16.60 -1.96 -1.01
C THR A 218 -15.16 -2.33 -0.65
N ILE A 219 -14.98 -2.93 0.53
CA ILE A 219 -13.70 -3.49 0.95
C ILE A 219 -13.78 -5.01 0.87
N THR A 220 -12.83 -5.65 0.22
CA THR A 220 -12.66 -7.10 0.23
C THR A 220 -11.49 -7.46 1.12
N TYR A 221 -11.64 -8.47 1.98
CA TYR A 221 -10.56 -8.94 2.85
C TYR A 221 -10.54 -10.47 2.94
N ILE A 222 -9.39 -11.00 3.38
CA ILE A 222 -9.20 -12.43 3.64
C ILE A 222 -9.57 -12.73 5.08
N ALA A 223 -10.47 -13.69 5.30
CA ALA A 223 -10.87 -14.20 6.60
C ALA A 223 -10.41 -15.66 6.79
N LEU A 224 -10.11 -16.06 8.02
CA LEU A 224 -9.99 -17.49 8.34
C LEU A 224 -11.37 -18.14 8.22
N ASP A 225 -11.38 -19.39 7.77
CA ASP A 225 -12.59 -20.21 7.68
C ASP A 225 -12.35 -21.57 8.37
N PRO A 226 -12.36 -21.63 9.72
CA PRO A 226 -12.05 -22.84 10.46
C PRO A 226 -13.21 -23.84 10.47
N GLU A 227 -12.94 -25.10 10.14
CA GLU A 227 -13.88 -26.22 10.27
C GLU A 227 -13.27 -27.40 11.03
N ASP A 228 -14.13 -28.13 11.77
CA ASP A 228 -13.78 -29.43 12.36
C ASP A 228 -13.96 -30.54 11.33
N THR A 229 -12.85 -31.19 10.97
CA THR A 229 -12.85 -32.32 10.04
C THR A 229 -12.77 -33.66 10.80
N PRO A 230 -13.39 -34.75 10.29
CA PRO A 230 -13.31 -36.05 10.95
C PRO A 230 -11.90 -36.65 11.03
N GLU A 231 -11.05 -36.37 10.03
CA GLU A 231 -9.70 -36.94 9.93
C GLU A 231 -8.67 -36.11 10.70
N TYR A 232 -8.78 -34.79 10.62
CA TYR A 232 -7.75 -33.89 11.10
C TYR A 232 -8.17 -33.12 12.36
N GLY A 233 -9.44 -33.15 12.76
CA GLY A 233 -9.95 -32.21 13.76
C GLY A 233 -9.98 -30.80 13.18
N PRO A 234 -9.66 -29.75 13.97
CA PRO A 234 -9.77 -28.37 13.51
C PRO A 234 -8.75 -28.04 12.42
N VAL A 235 -9.24 -27.56 11.29
CA VAL A 235 -8.46 -27.13 10.13
C VAL A 235 -8.93 -25.74 9.71
N CYS A 236 -8.00 -24.83 9.49
CA CYS A 236 -8.24 -23.48 9.00
C CYS A 236 -8.14 -23.46 7.48
N GLY A 237 -9.29 -23.36 6.83
CA GLY A 237 -9.38 -22.84 5.46
C GLY A 237 -9.36 -21.31 5.46
N ASP A 238 -9.69 -20.72 4.32
CA ASP A 238 -9.81 -19.28 4.16
C ASP A 238 -11.07 -18.93 3.36
N ALA A 239 -11.57 -17.71 3.60
CA ALA A 239 -12.66 -17.12 2.86
C ALA A 239 -12.30 -15.72 2.35
N ILE A 240 -12.94 -15.32 1.26
CA ILE A 240 -12.89 -13.96 0.70
C ILE A 240 -14.22 -13.29 1.00
N ILE A 241 -14.19 -12.18 1.73
CA ILE A 241 -15.38 -11.49 2.22
C ILE A 241 -15.41 -10.07 1.66
N GLU A 242 -16.53 -9.66 1.06
CA GLU A 242 -16.84 -8.26 0.74
C GLU A 242 -17.59 -7.60 1.91
N ILE A 243 -17.27 -6.34 2.19
CA ILE A 243 -18.00 -5.43 3.07
C ILE A 243 -18.39 -4.20 2.26
N THR A 244 -19.69 -4.04 1.99
CA THR A 244 -20.21 -2.87 1.27
C THR A 244 -20.09 -1.59 2.09
N PRO A 245 -20.21 -0.38 1.50
CA PRO A 245 -20.14 0.87 2.24
C PRO A 245 -21.15 1.04 3.39
N ASP A 246 -22.30 0.37 3.31
CA ASP A 246 -23.33 0.32 4.36
C ASP A 246 -23.10 -0.80 5.41
N GLY A 247 -22.00 -1.55 5.29
CA GLY A 247 -21.55 -2.54 6.28
C GLY A 247 -22.15 -3.93 6.10
N VAL A 248 -22.68 -4.27 4.93
CA VAL A 248 -23.18 -5.62 4.65
C VAL A 248 -22.00 -6.53 4.31
N HIS A 249 -21.85 -7.60 5.08
CA HIS A 249 -20.85 -8.64 4.81
C HIS A 249 -21.42 -9.67 3.84
N LYS A 250 -20.63 -10.07 2.85
CA LYS A 250 -20.95 -11.11 1.88
C LYS A 250 -19.72 -12.00 1.66
N GLU A 251 -19.88 -13.29 1.92
CA GLU A 251 -18.88 -14.27 1.50
C GLU A 251 -18.93 -14.42 -0.03
N ILE A 252 -17.76 -14.25 -0.64
CA ILE A 252 -17.55 -14.42 -2.08
C ILE A 252 -17.04 -15.82 -2.35
N PHE A 253 -16.10 -16.28 -1.54
CA PHE A 253 -15.44 -17.56 -1.75
C PHE A 253 -15.07 -18.16 -0.40
N SER A 254 -15.16 -19.49 -0.31
CA SER A 254 -14.60 -20.29 0.77
C SER A 254 -13.78 -21.41 0.14
N THR A 255 -12.65 -21.76 0.75
CA THR A 255 -11.85 -22.91 0.30
C THR A 255 -12.61 -24.22 0.49
N TRP A 256 -13.53 -24.28 1.46
CA TRP A 256 -14.42 -25.42 1.65
C TRP A 256 -15.36 -25.59 0.46
N GLY A 257 -15.44 -26.82 -0.05
CA GLY A 257 -16.23 -27.16 -1.25
C GLY A 257 -15.59 -26.76 -2.58
N ASN A 258 -14.64 -25.82 -2.60
CA ASN A 258 -13.96 -25.37 -3.82
C ASN A 258 -12.56 -25.99 -4.01
N ILE A 259 -11.90 -26.36 -2.90
CA ILE A 259 -10.57 -26.96 -2.91
C ILE A 259 -10.63 -28.31 -2.16
N PRO A 260 -10.10 -29.40 -2.72
CA PRO A 260 -10.01 -30.66 -1.98
C PRO A 260 -9.03 -30.51 -0.82
N LEU A 261 -9.40 -30.95 0.37
CA LEU A 261 -8.52 -30.99 1.54
C LEU A 261 -7.36 -31.99 1.34
N TYR A 262 -6.14 -31.56 1.62
CA TYR A 262 -4.94 -32.39 1.65
C TYR A 262 -3.86 -31.76 2.55
N GLU A 263 -2.94 -32.58 3.03
CA GLU A 263 -1.80 -32.12 3.81
C GLU A 263 -0.71 -31.53 2.89
N SER A 264 -0.41 -30.25 3.07
CA SER A 264 0.78 -29.62 2.52
C SER A 264 1.95 -29.68 3.51
N GLU A 265 3.14 -29.23 3.08
CA GLU A 265 4.30 -29.10 3.97
C GLU A 265 4.04 -28.20 5.18
N PHE A 266 3.20 -27.17 5.01
CA PHE A 266 2.88 -26.18 6.04
C PHE A 266 1.58 -26.46 6.80
N PHE A 267 0.93 -27.59 6.53
CA PHE A 267 -0.35 -27.95 7.15
C PHE A 267 -0.31 -27.95 8.69
N ASN A 268 0.85 -28.31 9.27
CA ASN A 268 1.09 -28.35 10.71
C ASN A 268 2.01 -27.21 11.19
N ALA A 269 1.99 -26.05 10.54
CA ALA A 269 2.82 -24.91 10.93
C ALA A 269 2.37 -24.25 12.26
N ASP A 270 1.22 -24.64 12.82
CA ASP A 270 0.63 -24.09 14.05
C ASP A 270 0.55 -22.55 14.05
N PHE A 271 0.33 -21.94 12.88
CA PHE A 271 0.29 -20.49 12.72
C PHE A 271 -0.96 -19.87 13.36
N TYR A 272 -2.07 -20.61 13.36
CA TYR A 272 -3.36 -20.18 13.90
C TYR A 272 -3.77 -21.06 15.08
N PRO A 273 -4.15 -20.48 16.24
CA PRO A 273 -4.67 -21.26 17.36
C PRO A 273 -6.02 -21.95 17.04
N GLN A 274 -6.70 -21.55 15.96
CA GLN A 274 -7.98 -22.07 15.52
C GLN A 274 -7.89 -23.48 14.90
N GLY A 275 -6.70 -23.92 14.46
CA GLY A 275 -6.54 -25.22 13.80
C GLY A 275 -5.31 -25.32 12.91
N ARG A 276 -5.21 -26.44 12.20
CA ARG A 276 -4.15 -26.69 11.21
C ARG A 276 -4.26 -25.73 10.04
N ASP A 277 -3.14 -25.16 9.62
CA ASP A 277 -3.08 -24.10 8.62
C ASP A 277 -3.06 -24.67 7.19
N TRP A 278 -4.24 -24.84 6.59
CA TRP A 278 -4.36 -25.58 5.34
C TRP A 278 -4.03 -24.74 4.10
N THR A 279 -4.75 -23.65 3.88
CA THR A 279 -4.65 -22.87 2.63
C THR A 279 -3.71 -21.68 2.76
N HIS A 280 -3.73 -20.99 3.89
CA HIS A 280 -2.93 -19.79 4.17
C HIS A 280 -3.00 -18.76 3.03
N THR A 281 -4.19 -18.23 2.79
CA THR A 281 -4.41 -17.19 1.79
C THR A 281 -3.75 -15.91 2.25
N ASN A 282 -2.74 -15.45 1.51
CA ASN A 282 -1.86 -14.35 1.91
C ASN A 282 -1.95 -13.14 0.98
N PHE A 283 -2.75 -13.21 -0.07
CA PHE A 283 -2.94 -12.10 -1.01
C PHE A 283 -4.35 -12.09 -1.61
N VAL A 284 -4.90 -10.88 -1.80
CA VAL A 284 -6.10 -10.59 -2.58
C VAL A 284 -5.93 -9.23 -3.25
N GLU A 285 -6.21 -9.18 -4.54
CA GLU A 285 -6.26 -7.94 -5.32
C GLU A 285 -7.48 -7.96 -6.23
N PHE A 286 -8.13 -6.80 -6.41
CA PHE A 286 -9.29 -6.67 -7.30
C PHE A 286 -8.90 -5.91 -8.56
N PHE A 287 -9.26 -6.48 -9.71
CA PHE A 287 -8.97 -5.95 -11.04
C PHE A 287 -10.25 -5.40 -11.68
N PRO A 288 -10.53 -4.08 -11.55
CA PRO A 288 -11.81 -3.49 -11.98
C PRO A 288 -12.10 -3.64 -13.48
N GLU A 289 -11.07 -3.75 -14.31
CA GLU A 289 -11.17 -3.93 -15.75
C GLU A 289 -11.66 -5.32 -16.16
N THR A 290 -11.51 -6.33 -15.29
CA THR A 290 -12.02 -7.69 -15.51
C THR A 290 -13.13 -8.10 -14.55
N ASP A 291 -13.42 -7.29 -13.52
CA ASP A 291 -14.33 -7.60 -12.41
C ASP A 291 -13.97 -8.92 -11.70
N ARG A 292 -12.68 -9.09 -11.42
CA ARG A 292 -12.11 -10.32 -10.84
C ARG A 292 -11.18 -10.05 -9.69
N TYR A 293 -11.06 -11.05 -8.83
CA TYR A 293 -10.03 -11.14 -7.80
C TYR A 293 -8.89 -12.02 -8.26
N LEU A 294 -7.66 -11.64 -7.90
CA LEU A 294 -6.50 -12.53 -7.90
C LEU A 294 -6.13 -12.83 -6.46
N ILE A 295 -6.04 -14.11 -6.10
CA ILE A 295 -5.67 -14.55 -4.75
C ILE A 295 -4.53 -15.57 -4.78
N SER A 296 -3.65 -15.54 -3.77
CA SER A 296 -2.66 -16.59 -3.54
C SER A 296 -2.86 -17.29 -2.21
N MET A 297 -2.54 -18.59 -2.21
CA MET A 297 -2.59 -19.48 -1.06
C MET A 297 -1.22 -20.12 -0.89
N ALA A 298 -0.48 -19.64 0.10
CA ALA A 298 0.92 -19.98 0.28
C ALA A 298 1.11 -21.47 0.57
N SER A 299 0.33 -22.01 1.51
CA SER A 299 0.45 -23.40 1.96
C SER A 299 0.03 -24.42 0.90
N THR A 300 -0.80 -24.03 -0.06
CA THR A 300 -1.22 -24.94 -1.15
C THR A 300 -0.47 -24.70 -2.46
N ASN A 301 0.45 -23.75 -2.52
CA ASN A 301 1.15 -23.32 -3.75
C ASN A 301 0.17 -22.96 -4.88
N MET A 302 -0.92 -22.26 -4.56
CA MET A 302 -2.02 -22.02 -5.50
C MET A 302 -2.27 -20.53 -5.71
N ILE A 303 -2.59 -20.15 -6.94
CA ILE A 303 -3.11 -18.84 -7.31
C ILE A 303 -4.46 -19.05 -8.00
N LEU A 304 -5.48 -18.28 -7.64
CA LEU A 304 -6.81 -18.32 -8.24
C LEU A 304 -7.18 -16.96 -8.84
N GLU A 305 -7.83 -16.97 -9.99
CA GLU A 305 -8.68 -15.85 -10.41
C GLU A 305 -10.14 -16.20 -10.10
N LEU A 306 -10.85 -15.32 -9.39
CA LEU A 306 -12.26 -15.47 -9.06
C LEU A 306 -13.07 -14.35 -9.70
N ASP A 307 -14.28 -14.62 -10.17
CA ASP A 307 -15.23 -13.54 -10.43
C ASP A 307 -15.85 -13.01 -9.13
N ARG A 308 -16.59 -11.88 -9.22
CA ARG A 308 -17.24 -11.24 -8.06
C ARG A 308 -18.42 -12.05 -7.47
N GLN A 309 -18.78 -13.18 -8.09
CA GLN A 309 -19.75 -14.14 -7.56
C GLN A 309 -19.09 -15.35 -6.89
N GLY A 310 -17.76 -15.42 -6.88
CA GLY A 310 -17.00 -16.51 -6.27
C GLY A 310 -16.66 -17.65 -7.19
N ASN A 311 -17.01 -17.59 -8.49
CA ASN A 311 -16.68 -18.66 -9.40
C ASN A 311 -15.19 -18.61 -9.75
N VAL A 312 -14.53 -19.76 -9.66
CA VAL A 312 -13.12 -19.90 -10.05
C VAL A 312 -13.01 -19.81 -11.57
N TYR A 313 -12.39 -18.74 -12.07
CA TYR A 313 -12.12 -18.52 -13.48
C TYR A 313 -10.79 -19.16 -13.92
N LYS A 314 -9.71 -18.95 -13.15
CA LYS A 314 -8.43 -19.63 -13.34
C LYS A 314 -7.95 -20.25 -12.06
N LYS A 315 -7.23 -21.36 -12.21
CA LYS A 315 -6.56 -22.07 -11.15
C LYS A 315 -5.14 -22.45 -11.59
N ILE A 316 -4.15 -21.91 -10.89
CA ILE A 316 -2.73 -21.95 -11.25
C ILE A 316 -1.95 -22.60 -10.10
N GLY A 317 -1.20 -23.68 -10.38
CA GLY A 317 -0.33 -24.35 -9.39
C GLY A 317 -1.02 -25.28 -8.38
N GLY A 318 -0.28 -25.75 -7.37
CA GLY A 318 -0.76 -26.50 -6.20
C GLY A 318 -0.71 -28.03 -6.27
N GLN A 319 -1.04 -28.73 -5.17
CA GLN A 319 -0.95 -30.20 -5.05
C GLN A 319 -2.32 -30.90 -4.98
N GLY A 320 -3.35 -30.22 -4.46
CA GLY A 320 -4.78 -30.56 -4.58
C GLY A 320 -5.29 -30.37 -6.00
N ALA A 321 -4.38 -30.61 -6.94
CA ALA A 321 -4.31 -29.96 -8.21
C ALA A 321 -4.23 -30.85 -9.42
N ARG A 322 -4.72 -32.06 -9.24
CA ARG A 322 -4.77 -33.03 -10.32
C ARG A 322 -5.94 -32.65 -11.24
N GLY A 323 -5.62 -32.20 -12.45
CA GLY A 323 -6.59 -31.83 -13.50
C GLY A 323 -6.73 -30.31 -13.74
N PHE A 324 -5.61 -29.57 -13.73
CA PHE A 324 -5.63 -28.10 -13.69
C PHE A 324 -5.66 -27.48 -15.06
N THR A 325 -6.23 -26.28 -15.10
CA THR A 325 -6.29 -25.46 -16.30
C THR A 325 -5.01 -24.69 -16.57
N TYR A 326 -4.06 -24.55 -15.64
CA TYR A 326 -2.75 -23.94 -15.99
C TYR A 326 -1.61 -24.64 -15.27
N SER A 327 -0.77 -25.36 -16.02
CA SER A 327 0.43 -26.03 -15.51
C SER A 327 1.71 -25.41 -16.07
N VAL A 328 2.76 -25.32 -15.25
CA VAL A 328 4.10 -25.00 -15.76
C VAL A 328 4.58 -26.08 -16.72
N GLN A 329 5.22 -25.67 -17.82
CA GLN A 329 5.73 -26.62 -18.82
C GLN A 329 6.86 -27.50 -18.27
N ASP A 330 7.74 -26.91 -17.45
CA ASP A 330 8.77 -27.63 -16.70
C ASP A 330 8.42 -27.62 -15.19
N PRO A 331 8.22 -28.78 -14.54
CA PRO A 331 8.00 -28.85 -13.10
C PRO A 331 9.12 -28.23 -12.26
N ALA A 332 10.35 -28.15 -12.77
CA ALA A 332 11.46 -27.47 -12.10
C ALA A 332 11.28 -25.95 -12.03
N ASP A 333 10.39 -25.40 -12.86
CA ASP A 333 10.08 -23.97 -12.93
C ASP A 333 8.83 -23.59 -12.13
N ILE A 334 8.26 -24.50 -11.33
CA ILE A 334 7.10 -24.18 -10.51
C ILE A 334 7.45 -23.22 -9.38
N PHE A 335 6.57 -22.26 -9.09
CA PHE A 335 6.65 -21.49 -7.86
C PHE A 335 6.27 -22.35 -6.65
N ALA A 336 6.86 -22.03 -5.50
CA ALA A 336 6.42 -22.50 -4.19
C ALA A 336 6.21 -21.29 -3.26
N TYR A 337 5.26 -21.44 -2.34
CA TYR A 337 4.88 -20.46 -1.34
C TYR A 337 4.66 -19.05 -1.94
N PRO A 338 3.73 -18.91 -2.92
CA PRO A 338 3.55 -17.66 -3.65
C PRO A 338 3.10 -16.52 -2.74
N HIS A 339 3.69 -15.34 -2.92
CA HIS A 339 3.27 -14.08 -2.31
C HIS A 339 3.01 -13.04 -3.40
N ALA A 340 2.00 -12.20 -3.13
CA ALA A 340 1.64 -11.03 -3.92
C ALA A 340 1.67 -11.23 -5.45
N PRO A 341 0.94 -12.24 -5.99
CA PRO A 341 0.86 -12.38 -7.43
C PRO A 341 0.20 -11.15 -8.07
N GLN A 342 0.70 -10.72 -9.22
CA GLN A 342 0.13 -9.59 -9.96
C GLN A 342 0.13 -9.87 -11.47
N TRP A 343 -0.81 -9.23 -12.18
CA TRP A 343 -0.75 -9.13 -13.64
C TRP A 343 -0.06 -7.83 -14.02
N ASN A 344 0.90 -7.88 -14.96
CA ASN A 344 1.38 -6.65 -15.59
C ASN A 344 0.57 -6.27 -16.83
N HIS A 345 0.91 -5.11 -17.39
CA HIS A 345 0.32 -4.58 -18.62
C HIS A 345 0.53 -5.47 -19.87
N ARG A 346 1.44 -6.47 -19.81
CA ARG A 346 1.67 -7.45 -20.88
C ARG A 346 0.83 -8.73 -20.69
N GLY A 347 0.08 -8.85 -19.61
CA GLY A 347 -0.68 -10.05 -19.26
C GLY A 347 0.19 -11.20 -18.73
N GLU A 348 1.40 -10.89 -18.26
CA GLU A 348 2.27 -11.86 -17.59
C GLU A 348 1.94 -11.90 -16.09
N LEU A 349 2.12 -13.07 -15.48
CA LEU A 349 1.95 -13.28 -14.04
C LEU A 349 3.29 -13.05 -13.34
N LEU A 350 3.32 -12.09 -12.42
CA LEU A 350 4.43 -11.76 -11.54
C LEU A 350 4.18 -12.45 -10.20
N VAL A 351 5.17 -13.13 -9.63
CA VAL A 351 5.04 -13.84 -8.35
C VAL A 351 6.32 -13.74 -7.54
N MET A 352 6.23 -13.38 -6.26
CA MET A 352 7.31 -13.68 -5.32
C MET A 352 7.15 -15.11 -4.81
N SER A 353 8.21 -15.91 -4.89
CA SER A 353 8.18 -17.33 -4.58
C SER A 353 9.37 -17.72 -3.72
N THR A 354 9.15 -18.63 -2.77
CA THR A 354 10.22 -19.21 -1.95
C THR A 354 10.35 -20.70 -2.24
N ILE A 355 11.44 -21.08 -2.93
CA ILE A 355 11.73 -22.46 -3.30
C ILE A 355 12.87 -22.98 -2.43
N GLY A 356 12.56 -23.95 -1.57
CA GLY A 356 13.51 -24.40 -0.54
C GLY A 356 13.75 -23.28 0.47
N THR A 357 14.99 -22.79 0.55
CA THR A 357 15.36 -21.69 1.47
C THR A 357 15.56 -20.35 0.76
N ASN A 358 15.37 -20.30 -0.56
CA ASN A 358 15.70 -19.13 -1.36
C ASN A 358 14.43 -18.55 -1.97
N SER A 359 14.21 -17.27 -1.70
CA SER A 359 13.17 -16.45 -2.33
C SER A 359 13.68 -15.87 -3.64
N GLN A 360 12.76 -15.75 -4.59
CA GLN A 360 13.00 -15.16 -5.88
C GLN A 360 11.70 -14.53 -6.38
N VAL A 361 11.84 -13.56 -7.27
CA VAL A 361 10.72 -13.07 -8.08
C VAL A 361 10.72 -13.81 -9.41
N ILE A 362 9.54 -14.14 -9.92
CA ILE A 362 9.36 -14.92 -11.14
C ILE A 362 8.30 -14.24 -12.00
N THR A 363 8.51 -14.24 -13.32
CA THR A 363 7.48 -13.87 -14.29
C THR A 363 7.12 -15.08 -15.16
N TYR A 364 5.82 -15.23 -15.43
CA TYR A 364 5.30 -16.25 -16.33
C TYR A 364 4.49 -15.62 -17.46
N SER A 365 4.75 -16.06 -18.69
CA SER A 365 3.78 -15.90 -19.77
C SER A 365 2.73 -17.00 -19.68
N ILE A 366 1.52 -16.71 -20.16
CA ILE A 366 0.39 -17.64 -20.11
C ILE A 366 -0.10 -17.95 -21.51
N ASP A 367 -0.19 -19.24 -21.78
CA ASP A 367 -0.85 -19.78 -22.96
C ASP A 367 -2.28 -20.17 -22.58
N GLU A 368 -3.24 -19.33 -22.94
CA GLU A 368 -4.66 -19.53 -22.68
C GLU A 368 -5.26 -20.71 -23.47
N GLU A 369 -4.69 -21.05 -24.63
CA GLU A 369 -5.18 -22.15 -25.47
C GLU A 369 -4.71 -23.50 -24.93
N ASN A 370 -3.42 -23.60 -24.61
CA ASN A 370 -2.82 -24.83 -24.10
C ASN A 370 -2.85 -24.92 -22.59
N GLN A 371 -3.38 -23.90 -21.91
CA GLN A 371 -3.61 -23.97 -20.48
C GLN A 371 -2.27 -24.22 -19.75
N SER A 372 -1.26 -23.41 -20.07
CA SER A 372 0.11 -23.60 -19.58
C SER A 372 0.82 -22.29 -19.23
N LEU A 373 1.83 -22.38 -18.36
CA LEU A 373 2.71 -21.28 -18.00
C LEU A 373 4.14 -21.55 -18.48
N THR A 374 4.78 -20.52 -19.02
CA THR A 374 6.22 -20.54 -19.36
C THR A 374 6.93 -19.52 -18.48
N LYS A 375 7.96 -19.95 -17.75
CA LYS A 375 8.78 -19.04 -16.96
C LYS A 375 9.64 -18.20 -17.91
N GLU A 376 9.41 -16.89 -17.92
CA GLU A 376 10.13 -15.97 -18.81
C GLU A 376 11.39 -15.42 -18.14
N TRP A 377 11.30 -15.14 -16.84
CA TRP A 377 12.38 -14.53 -16.08
C TRP A 377 12.27 -14.86 -14.60
N SER A 378 13.40 -14.88 -13.92
CA SER A 378 13.50 -15.01 -12.46
C SER A 378 14.71 -14.24 -11.93
N TYR A 379 14.60 -13.72 -10.71
CA TYR A 379 15.66 -12.93 -10.07
C TYR A 379 15.70 -13.12 -8.55
N GLY A 380 16.88 -12.94 -7.95
CA GLY A 380 17.10 -12.96 -6.49
C GLY A 380 17.44 -14.34 -5.92
N SER A 381 17.39 -15.40 -6.73
CA SER A 381 17.71 -16.78 -6.29
C SER A 381 19.12 -16.96 -5.71
N ASP A 382 20.03 -16.04 -6.02
CA ASP A 382 21.42 -15.97 -5.58
C ASP A 382 21.63 -15.18 -4.27
N TYR A 383 20.65 -14.39 -3.83
CA TYR A 383 20.74 -13.57 -2.62
C TYR A 383 20.71 -14.39 -1.32
N ASN A 384 20.33 -15.67 -1.40
CA ASN A 384 20.07 -16.55 -0.26
C ASN A 384 19.10 -15.92 0.75
N TYR A 385 18.20 -15.05 0.27
CA TYR A 385 17.13 -14.51 1.08
C TYR A 385 16.08 -15.56 1.32
N ASN A 386 15.62 -15.64 2.57
CA ASN A 386 14.52 -16.48 2.95
C ASN A 386 13.37 -15.57 3.41
N VAL A 387 12.57 -15.16 2.44
CA VAL A 387 11.35 -14.36 2.60
C VAL A 387 10.15 -15.31 2.59
N LEU A 388 10.17 -16.29 3.51
CA LEU A 388 9.03 -17.18 3.72
C LEU A 388 7.81 -16.37 4.17
N HIS A 389 7.99 -15.34 4.99
CA HIS A 389 6.89 -14.53 5.48
C HIS A 389 6.83 -13.22 4.69
N LEU A 390 5.69 -12.98 4.05
CA LEU A 390 5.40 -11.79 3.26
C LEU A 390 6.32 -11.69 2.04
N GLY A 391 6.51 -10.46 1.54
CA GLY A 391 7.25 -10.17 0.33
C GLY A 391 6.32 -9.73 -0.78
N GLU A 392 6.83 -8.86 -1.63
CA GLU A 392 6.04 -8.24 -2.68
C GLU A 392 6.88 -8.00 -3.92
N PHE A 393 6.24 -8.21 -5.06
CA PHE A 393 6.82 -7.94 -6.37
C PHE A 393 5.77 -7.24 -7.20
N SER A 394 6.03 -5.99 -7.56
CA SER A 394 5.14 -5.20 -8.39
C SER A 394 5.89 -4.54 -9.53
N GLN A 395 5.14 -4.22 -10.59
CA GLN A 395 5.65 -3.51 -11.74
C GLN A 395 4.92 -2.18 -11.90
N ASN A 396 5.67 -1.10 -11.95
CA ASN A 396 5.17 0.24 -12.18
C ASN A 396 5.72 0.74 -13.52
N GLU A 397 4.84 0.81 -14.52
CA GLU A 397 5.21 1.05 -15.91
C GLU A 397 6.24 0.01 -16.41
N GLU A 398 7.51 0.37 -16.44
CA GLU A 398 8.61 -0.50 -16.85
C GLU A 398 9.56 -0.86 -15.69
N GLU A 399 9.39 -0.24 -14.52
CA GLU A 399 10.23 -0.47 -13.33
C GLU A 399 9.66 -1.57 -12.45
N TYR A 400 10.54 -2.31 -11.80
CA TYR A 400 10.19 -3.42 -10.92
C TYR A 400 10.51 -3.04 -9.48
N PHE A 401 9.48 -3.02 -8.63
CA PHE A 401 9.66 -2.85 -7.20
C PHE A 401 9.63 -4.22 -6.52
N ILE A 402 10.67 -4.52 -5.76
CA ILE A 402 10.80 -5.78 -5.04
C ILE A 402 11.03 -5.48 -3.57
N ASN A 403 10.18 -6.06 -2.73
CA ASN A 403 10.30 -5.98 -1.28
C ASN A 403 10.62 -7.36 -0.73
N TRP A 404 11.86 -7.56 -0.30
CA TRP A 404 12.35 -8.78 0.34
C TRP A 404 11.99 -8.87 1.83
N SER A 405 10.93 -8.19 2.24
CA SER A 405 10.27 -8.21 3.54
C SER A 405 11.13 -8.55 4.77
N THR A 406 11.17 -9.82 5.20
CA THR A 406 11.87 -10.27 6.41
C THR A 406 13.39 -10.20 6.30
N SER A 407 13.94 -10.10 5.10
CA SER A 407 15.35 -9.75 4.88
C SER A 407 15.64 -8.28 5.20
N GLY A 408 14.59 -7.45 5.33
CA GLY A 408 14.72 -6.02 5.62
C GLY A 408 15.33 -5.24 4.46
N HIS A 409 15.05 -5.65 3.22
CA HIS A 409 15.60 -5.06 2.00
C HIS A 409 14.49 -4.80 0.98
N MET A 410 14.53 -3.63 0.35
CA MET A 410 13.70 -3.28 -0.80
C MET A 410 14.61 -2.80 -1.93
N GLU A 411 14.18 -3.00 -3.16
CA GLU A 411 14.89 -2.54 -4.34
C GLU A 411 13.92 -2.10 -5.43
N LEU A 412 14.40 -1.17 -6.26
CA LEU A 412 13.76 -0.76 -7.51
C LEU A 412 14.73 -1.07 -8.64
N GLN A 413 14.25 -1.76 -9.67
CA GLN A 413 15.02 -2.08 -10.86
C GLN A 413 14.44 -1.42 -12.10
N ASN A 414 15.31 -1.10 -13.04
CA ASN A 414 14.92 -0.68 -14.38
C ASN A 414 14.57 -1.88 -15.28
N PRO A 415 14.12 -1.68 -16.53
CA PRO A 415 13.73 -2.77 -17.42
C PRO A 415 14.89 -3.66 -17.88
N GLN A 416 16.14 -3.26 -17.60
CA GLN A 416 17.36 -4.03 -17.85
C GLN A 416 17.77 -4.87 -16.64
N ASN A 417 16.96 -4.89 -15.57
CA ASN A 417 17.23 -5.53 -14.28
C ASN A 417 18.45 -4.93 -13.55
N GLU A 418 18.77 -3.67 -13.84
CA GLU A 418 19.77 -2.94 -13.06
C GLU A 418 19.07 -2.32 -11.86
N ILE A 419 19.64 -2.56 -10.68
CA ILE A 419 19.19 -1.92 -9.44
C ILE A 419 19.49 -0.42 -9.55
N ILE A 420 18.44 0.40 -9.49
CA ILE A 420 18.54 1.86 -9.53
C ILE A 420 18.36 2.49 -8.15
N TRP A 421 17.76 1.75 -7.21
CA TRP A 421 17.58 2.16 -5.82
C TRP A 421 17.46 0.94 -4.91
N GLU A 422 17.97 1.06 -3.69
CA GLU A 422 17.78 0.08 -2.62
C GLU A 422 17.53 0.77 -1.28
N ALA A 423 16.82 0.08 -0.39
CA ALA A 423 16.72 0.43 1.02
C ALA A 423 16.89 -0.78 1.93
N TYR A 424 17.59 -0.56 3.04
CA TYR A 424 17.89 -1.55 4.05
C TYR A 424 17.37 -1.07 5.40
N SER A 425 16.62 -1.93 6.06
CA SER A 425 16.23 -1.74 7.45
C SER A 425 17.33 -2.24 8.39
N PRO A 426 17.47 -1.65 9.59
CA PRO A 426 18.38 -2.15 10.60
C PRO A 426 17.88 -3.50 11.12
N PHE A 427 18.79 -4.29 11.67
CA PHE A 427 18.47 -5.62 12.22
C PHE A 427 17.29 -5.57 13.20
N GLY A 428 16.35 -6.50 13.04
CA GLY A 428 15.14 -6.61 13.86
C GLY A 428 13.96 -5.76 13.39
N LEU A 429 14.11 -5.02 12.28
CA LEU A 429 12.99 -4.46 11.53
C LEU A 429 12.76 -5.26 10.25
N TRP A 430 11.50 -5.34 9.83
CA TRP A 430 11.10 -5.95 8.56
C TRP A 430 10.16 -4.99 7.82
N PHE A 431 10.23 -4.99 6.50
CA PHE A 431 9.25 -4.31 5.66
C PHE A 431 8.08 -5.27 5.45
N ALA A 432 6.86 -4.96 5.88
CA ALA A 432 5.70 -5.84 5.64
C ALA A 432 5.26 -5.73 4.18
N GLN A 433 4.03 -5.32 3.87
CA GLN A 433 3.69 -4.91 2.50
C GLN A 433 4.06 -3.45 2.26
N PHE A 434 4.55 -3.18 1.06
CA PHE A 434 5.02 -1.86 0.65
C PHE A 434 4.62 -1.57 -0.79
N ASN A 435 3.96 -0.44 -0.99
CA ASN A 435 3.61 0.08 -2.30
C ASN A 435 4.63 1.11 -2.74
N HIS A 436 5.11 0.98 -3.98
CA HIS A 436 5.85 2.03 -4.67
C HIS A 436 4.88 3.09 -5.20
N LEU A 437 5.15 4.35 -4.89
CA LEU A 437 4.33 5.49 -5.26
C LEU A 437 5.15 6.45 -6.11
N ASN A 438 4.74 6.69 -7.36
CA ASN A 438 5.38 7.71 -8.20
C ASN A 438 5.28 9.12 -7.57
N ALA A 439 4.19 9.40 -6.87
CA ALA A 439 3.93 10.65 -6.18
C ALA A 439 3.04 10.42 -4.96
N LEU A 440 3.07 11.34 -4.00
CA LEU A 440 2.08 11.36 -2.93
C LEU A 440 0.73 11.85 -3.45
N PRO A 441 -0.39 11.48 -2.81
CA PRO A 441 -1.71 11.91 -3.27
C PRO A 441 -1.86 13.43 -3.26
N GLY A 442 -2.43 13.95 -4.34
CA GLY A 442 -2.48 15.39 -4.58
C GLY A 442 -1.13 15.99 -4.99
N MET A 443 -0.09 15.19 -5.27
CA MET A 443 1.22 15.63 -5.77
C MET A 443 1.48 15.16 -7.21
N GLU A 444 2.16 16.00 -8.00
CA GLU A 444 2.74 15.57 -9.27
C GLU A 444 3.93 14.63 -9.00
N PRO A 445 4.27 13.72 -9.93
CA PRO A 445 5.54 13.00 -9.86
C PRO A 445 6.67 14.03 -9.76
N PRO A 446 7.52 13.92 -8.73
CA PRO A 446 8.57 14.90 -8.55
C PRO A 446 9.58 14.82 -9.71
N GLN A 447 9.90 15.99 -10.29
CA GLN A 447 10.67 16.15 -11.54
C GLN A 447 12.18 16.06 -11.35
#